data_AF-A0A6U2CW67-F1
#
_entry.id   AF-A0A6U2CW67-F1
#
_cell.length_a   1.000
_cell.length_b   1.000
_cell.length_c   1.000
_cell.angle_alpha   90.00
_cell.angle_beta   90.00
_cell.angle_gamma   90.00
#
_symmetry.space_group_name_H-M   'P 1'
#
loop_
_entity.id
_entity.type
_entity.pdbx_description
1 polymer ?
#
loop_
_entity_poly.entity_id
_entity_poly.type
_entity_poly.pdbx_seq_one_letter_code
_entity_poly.pdbx_strand_id
1 'polypeptide(L)'
;FEALYWFSGESMGTVESCCGKRRAEEACSMPSRPLSALGNQYVTFQPEQQEMFIIKHKVWVNSTSFEVTDIAGNPWFRIEGKDAQWTGQKKLVLNTGVHHATIERKGGSWHLYVGSERRATINRDSASGGTRFIVRVHNPPFPTREAHETAGAPEAKLIVSGDLANMDYSFAEADSRDNRRIARVDRSFGEGLMLGPENFSVQVASAVDVALIILVSIIIDACVNDGADADAGPDGGDTGRSGLTSNADSVYTGDWKPQHIDAAPPKPREVPPLWKKGKTPRNG
;
A
#
# COMPACT_ATOMS: atom_id res chain seq x y z
N PHE A 1 -38.15 -59.06 -54.09
CA PHE A 1 -36.95 -59.12 -53.26
C PHE A 1 -36.62 -57.70 -52.84
N GLU A 2 -37.10 -57.33 -51.65
CA GLU A 2 -36.92 -56.02 -51.03
C GLU A 2 -35.47 -55.87 -50.55
N ALA A 3 -34.85 -54.72 -50.84
CA ALA A 3 -33.57 -54.32 -50.28
C ALA A 3 -33.82 -53.12 -49.35
N LEU A 4 -33.63 -53.36 -48.06
CA LEU A 4 -33.71 -52.41 -46.96
C LEU A 4 -32.53 -51.43 -47.01
N TYR A 5 -32.81 -50.12 -47.11
CA TYR A 5 -31.85 -49.06 -46.82
C TYR A 5 -32.02 -48.61 -45.36
N TRP A 6 -30.98 -48.85 -44.56
CA TRP A 6 -30.83 -48.30 -43.22
C TRP A 6 -30.27 -46.87 -43.32
N PHE A 7 -31.02 -45.89 -42.80
CA PHE A 7 -30.50 -44.54 -42.55
C PHE A 7 -29.84 -44.52 -41.17
N SER A 8 -28.51 -44.31 -41.14
CA SER A 8 -27.77 -43.97 -39.93
C SER A 8 -28.01 -42.50 -39.59
N GLY A 9 -28.69 -42.23 -38.48
CA GLY A 9 -28.82 -40.89 -37.94
C GLY A 9 -27.51 -40.44 -37.30
N GLU A 10 -26.83 -39.47 -37.91
CA GLU A 10 -25.73 -38.74 -37.28
C GLU A 10 -26.30 -37.80 -36.21
N SER A 11 -26.01 -38.15 -34.95
CA SER A 11 -26.20 -37.28 -33.79
C SER A 11 -25.28 -36.06 -33.93
N MET A 12 -25.86 -34.87 -34.14
CA MET A 12 -25.14 -33.61 -34.00
C MET A 12 -24.68 -33.47 -32.56
N GLY A 13 -23.41 -33.79 -32.31
CA GLY A 13 -22.74 -33.51 -31.05
C GLY A 13 -22.79 -32.01 -30.77
N THR A 14 -23.54 -31.63 -29.74
CA THR A 14 -23.45 -30.30 -29.14
C THR A 14 -22.01 -30.09 -28.69
N VAL A 15 -21.30 -29.24 -29.41
CA VAL A 15 -19.98 -28.76 -29.01
C VAL A 15 -20.22 -27.87 -27.79
N GLU A 16 -20.11 -28.46 -26.60
CA GLU A 16 -20.02 -27.69 -25.37
C GLU A 16 -18.80 -26.78 -25.51
N SER A 17 -19.07 -25.51 -25.79
CA SER A 17 -18.06 -24.47 -25.79
C SER A 17 -17.48 -24.42 -24.38
N CYS A 18 -16.30 -25.00 -24.20
CA CYS A 18 -15.43 -24.87 -23.04
C CYS A 18 -14.90 -23.43 -22.88
N CYS A 19 -15.67 -22.41 -23.27
CA CYS A 19 -15.61 -21.09 -22.67
C CYS A 19 -16.15 -21.22 -21.24
N GLY A 20 -15.39 -21.95 -20.40
CA GLY A 20 -15.55 -21.92 -18.96
C GLY A 20 -15.70 -20.45 -18.59
N LYS A 21 -16.80 -20.13 -17.91
CA LYS A 21 -17.05 -18.83 -17.31
C LYS A 21 -15.84 -18.54 -16.41
N ARG A 22 -14.77 -17.97 -16.97
CA ARG A 22 -13.83 -17.17 -16.20
C ARG A 22 -14.76 -16.19 -15.52
N ARG A 23 -14.97 -16.37 -14.20
CA ARG A 23 -15.68 -15.37 -13.39
C ARG A 23 -15.07 -14.07 -13.85
N ALA A 24 -15.87 -13.17 -14.42
CA ALA A 24 -15.38 -11.84 -14.78
C ALA A 24 -14.67 -11.37 -13.54
N GLU A 25 -13.33 -11.36 -13.58
CA GLU A 25 -12.53 -11.02 -12.42
C GLU A 25 -13.02 -9.64 -12.06
N GLU A 26 -13.70 -9.55 -10.91
CA GLU A 26 -14.51 -8.38 -10.57
C GLU A 26 -13.58 -7.17 -10.57
N ALA A 27 -13.62 -6.44 -11.68
CA ALA A 27 -12.75 -5.31 -11.89
C ALA A 27 -12.98 -4.30 -10.76
N CYS A 28 -11.90 -3.68 -10.30
CA CYS A 28 -12.03 -2.61 -9.31
C CYS A 28 -12.97 -1.53 -9.86
N SER A 29 -13.93 -1.14 -9.03
CA SER A 29 -14.97 -0.17 -9.37
C SER A 29 -14.62 1.20 -8.80
N MET A 30 -14.99 2.26 -9.53
CA MET A 30 -14.74 3.63 -9.08
C MET A 30 -15.42 3.88 -7.73
N PRO A 31 -14.76 4.53 -6.76
CA PRO A 31 -15.34 4.82 -5.47
C PRO A 31 -16.58 5.73 -5.59
N SER A 32 -17.45 5.70 -4.60
CA SER A 32 -18.62 6.59 -4.51
C SER A 32 -18.23 8.08 -4.47
N ARG A 33 -17.04 8.39 -3.94
CA ARG A 33 -16.41 9.71 -3.92
C ARG A 33 -14.91 9.55 -4.20
N PRO A 34 -14.27 10.51 -4.91
CA PRO A 34 -12.83 10.47 -5.10
C PRO A 34 -12.10 10.36 -3.75
N LEU A 35 -11.20 9.39 -3.65
CA LEU A 35 -10.43 9.15 -2.43
C LEU A 35 -9.05 9.80 -2.60
N SER A 36 -8.78 10.85 -1.84
CA SER A 36 -7.49 11.56 -1.82
C SER A 36 -7.02 11.68 -0.37
N ALA A 37 -5.81 11.22 -0.06
CA ALA A 37 -5.27 11.25 1.30
C ALA A 37 -3.88 11.87 1.33
N LEU A 38 -2.98 11.35 0.50
CA LEU A 38 -1.58 11.75 0.42
C LEU A 38 -1.37 12.84 -0.63
N GLY A 39 -2.36 13.10 -1.49
CA GLY A 39 -2.35 14.25 -2.38
C GLY A 39 -2.26 15.59 -1.63
N ASN A 40 -1.65 16.57 -2.28
CA ASN A 40 -1.66 17.97 -1.86
C ASN A 40 -1.85 18.88 -3.08
N GLN A 41 -1.79 20.20 -2.89
CA GLN A 41 -1.97 21.17 -3.98
C GLN A 41 -0.93 21.07 -5.12
N TYR A 42 0.17 20.34 -4.91
CA TYR A 42 1.25 20.17 -5.88
C TYR A 42 1.35 18.75 -6.43
N VAL A 43 0.76 17.76 -5.76
CA VAL A 43 0.94 16.33 -6.05
C VAL A 43 -0.40 15.62 -5.98
N THR A 44 -0.78 14.93 -7.06
CA THR A 44 -1.99 14.11 -7.12
C THR A 44 -1.64 12.66 -7.44
N PHE A 45 -2.20 11.72 -6.68
CA PHE A 45 -2.03 10.29 -6.92
C PHE A 45 -3.31 9.64 -7.45
N GLN A 46 -4.25 10.42 -7.98
CA GLN A 46 -5.51 9.90 -8.50
C GLN A 46 -5.42 9.71 -10.00
N PRO A 47 -5.34 8.47 -10.50
CA PRO A 47 -5.31 8.23 -11.93
C PRO A 47 -6.70 8.44 -12.53
N GLU A 48 -6.74 8.93 -13.76
CA GLU A 48 -7.97 9.07 -14.54
C GLU A 48 -8.55 7.71 -14.95
N GLN A 49 -7.70 6.70 -15.03
CA GLN A 49 -8.03 5.33 -15.42
C GLN A 49 -7.60 4.36 -14.33
N GLN A 50 -8.09 3.13 -14.41
CA GLN A 50 -7.62 2.05 -13.56
C GLN A 50 -6.14 1.78 -13.86
N GLU A 51 -5.32 1.72 -12.83
CA GLU A 51 -3.87 1.49 -12.97
C GLU A 51 -3.48 0.20 -12.23
N MET A 52 -2.38 -0.39 -12.64
CA MET A 52 -1.85 -1.61 -12.06
C MET A 52 -0.36 -1.47 -11.79
N PHE A 53 0.05 -1.89 -10.61
CA PHE A 53 1.40 -1.73 -10.08
C PHE A 53 2.02 -3.07 -9.73
N ILE A 54 3.33 -3.16 -9.85
CA ILE A 54 4.12 -4.30 -9.37
C ILE A 54 4.88 -3.86 -8.13
N ILE A 55 4.68 -4.56 -7.03
CA ILE A 55 5.28 -4.24 -5.73
C ILE A 55 6.10 -5.43 -5.25
N LYS A 56 7.28 -5.15 -4.70
CA LYS A 56 8.12 -6.14 -4.06
C LYS A 56 7.61 -6.45 -2.64
N HIS A 57 7.70 -7.71 -2.24
CA HIS A 57 7.40 -8.24 -0.92
C HIS A 57 8.54 -7.89 0.06
N LYS A 58 8.22 -7.79 1.36
CA LYS A 58 9.15 -7.43 2.45
C LYS A 58 9.83 -6.07 2.28
N VAL A 59 9.16 -5.08 1.67
CA VAL A 59 9.69 -3.72 1.50
C VAL A 59 9.92 -3.03 2.85
N TRP A 60 9.10 -3.34 3.86
CA TRP A 60 9.24 -2.76 5.19
C TRP A 60 10.54 -3.16 5.90
N VAL A 61 10.88 -4.46 5.84
CA VAL A 61 12.05 -5.04 6.51
C VAL A 61 13.35 -4.75 5.74
N ASN A 62 13.27 -4.53 4.43
CA ASN A 62 14.46 -4.27 3.63
C ASN A 62 14.99 -2.84 3.84
N SER A 63 16.30 -2.66 3.96
CA SER A 63 16.94 -1.34 4.01
C SER A 63 17.18 -0.73 2.62
N THR A 64 17.07 -1.54 1.55
CA THR A 64 17.25 -1.06 0.18
C THR A 64 16.05 -0.23 -0.27
N SER A 65 16.32 0.82 -1.05
CA SER A 65 15.27 1.61 -1.68
C SER A 65 14.55 0.76 -2.73
N PHE A 66 13.22 0.84 -2.76
CA PHE A 66 12.38 0.12 -3.71
C PHE A 66 11.62 1.10 -4.60
N GLU A 67 11.73 0.94 -5.90
CA GLU A 67 11.02 1.76 -6.89
C GLU A 67 9.67 1.13 -7.23
N VAL A 68 8.60 1.91 -7.09
CA VAL A 68 7.25 1.47 -7.45
C VAL A 68 7.01 1.82 -8.92
N THR A 69 6.71 0.79 -9.71
CA THR A 69 6.48 0.91 -11.15
C THR A 69 5.09 0.41 -11.53
N ASP A 70 4.54 0.99 -12.58
CA ASP A 70 3.36 0.41 -13.24
C ASP A 70 3.75 -0.81 -14.09
N ILE A 71 2.75 -1.50 -14.64
CA ILE A 71 2.96 -2.66 -15.51
C ILE A 71 3.73 -2.36 -16.80
N ALA A 72 3.83 -1.09 -17.21
CA ALA A 72 4.62 -0.65 -18.35
C ALA A 72 6.07 -0.30 -17.94
N GLY A 73 6.43 -0.47 -16.66
CA GLY A 73 7.75 -0.18 -16.13
C GLY A 73 8.01 1.32 -15.91
N ASN A 74 6.98 2.17 -15.98
CA ASN A 74 7.17 3.58 -15.66
C ASN A 74 7.25 3.75 -14.15
N PRO A 75 8.25 4.49 -13.64
CA PRO A 75 8.36 4.73 -12.21
C PRO A 75 7.37 5.79 -11.75
N TRP A 76 6.76 5.56 -10.58
CA TRP A 76 5.80 6.49 -9.97
C TRP A 76 6.38 7.21 -8.76
N PHE A 77 7.00 6.45 -7.85
CA PHE A 77 7.71 6.95 -6.69
C PHE A 77 8.60 5.85 -6.11
N ARG A 78 9.46 6.22 -5.17
CA ARG A 78 10.38 5.31 -4.48
C ARG A 78 10.07 5.25 -2.99
N ILE A 79 10.18 4.07 -2.41
CA ILE A 79 10.12 3.86 -0.96
C ILE A 79 11.54 3.73 -0.44
N GLU A 80 11.89 4.55 0.54
CA GLU A 80 13.23 4.63 1.12
C GLU A 80 13.18 4.62 2.64
N GLY A 81 14.33 4.35 3.24
CA GLY A 81 14.52 4.37 4.68
C GLY A 81 15.37 3.20 5.12
N LYS A 82 16.03 3.34 6.27
CA LYS A 82 16.72 2.23 6.93
C LYS A 82 15.72 1.12 7.25
N ASP A 83 16.21 -0.03 7.69
CA ASP A 83 15.35 -1.11 8.16
C ASP A 83 14.34 -0.55 9.19
N ALA A 84 13.06 -0.68 8.83
CA ALA A 84 11.98 -0.06 9.58
C ALA A 84 11.56 -0.91 10.77
N GLN A 85 12.07 -2.14 10.93
CA GLN A 85 12.02 -2.85 12.20
C GLN A 85 12.72 -2.05 13.31
N TRP A 86 13.84 -1.39 13.00
CA TRP A 86 14.61 -0.61 13.96
C TRP A 86 14.16 0.84 14.07
N THR A 87 13.85 1.45 12.93
CA THR A 87 13.52 2.88 12.89
C THR A 87 12.04 3.17 13.05
N GLY A 88 11.17 2.18 12.87
CA GLY A 88 9.73 2.34 12.85
C GLY A 88 9.20 3.20 11.70
N GLN A 89 10.05 3.57 10.72
CA GLN A 89 9.72 4.56 9.70
C GLN A 89 10.20 4.21 8.28
N LYS A 90 9.38 4.52 7.29
CA LYS A 90 9.73 4.54 5.86
C LYS A 90 9.27 5.85 5.22
N LYS A 91 9.88 6.22 4.10
CA LYS A 91 9.62 7.46 3.37
C LYS A 91 9.19 7.16 1.94
N LEU A 92 8.17 7.86 1.47
CA LEU A 92 7.81 7.95 0.06
C LEU A 92 8.53 9.15 -0.55
N VAL A 93 9.37 8.89 -1.56
CA VAL A 93 10.14 9.89 -2.29
C VAL A 93 9.63 9.93 -3.73
N LEU A 94 9.25 11.12 -4.19
CA LEU A 94 8.77 11.32 -5.56
C LEU A 94 9.91 11.12 -6.56
N ASN A 95 9.58 10.93 -7.84
CA ASN A 95 10.56 10.84 -8.93
C ASN A 95 11.46 12.08 -9.06
N THR A 96 11.04 13.21 -8.48
CA THR A 96 11.85 14.44 -8.38
C THR A 96 12.95 14.36 -7.32
N GLY A 97 13.01 13.28 -6.53
CA GLY A 97 13.88 13.12 -5.37
C GLY A 97 13.35 13.81 -4.10
N VAL A 98 12.16 14.41 -4.14
CA VAL A 98 11.57 15.10 -3.00
C VAL A 98 10.84 14.12 -2.09
N HIS A 99 11.14 14.16 -0.79
CA HIS A 99 10.38 13.43 0.23
C HIS A 99 8.98 14.01 0.36
N HIS A 100 7.96 13.15 0.19
CA HIS A 100 6.57 13.56 0.18
C HIS A 100 5.78 13.05 1.39
N ALA A 101 5.89 11.75 1.70
CA ALA A 101 5.16 11.15 2.81
C ALA A 101 6.04 10.26 3.70
N THR A 102 5.64 10.08 4.95
CA THR A 102 6.30 9.18 5.92
C THR A 102 5.30 8.16 6.45
N ILE A 103 5.67 6.89 6.44
CA ILE A 103 4.98 5.82 7.15
C ILE A 103 5.64 5.70 8.53
N GLU A 104 4.84 5.63 9.59
CA GLU A 104 5.32 5.49 10.96
C GLU A 104 4.41 4.58 11.80
N ARG A 105 5.00 3.71 12.61
CA ARG A 105 4.28 2.85 13.57
C ARG A 105 4.28 3.50 14.96
N LYS A 106 3.10 3.70 15.57
CA LYS A 106 2.92 4.30 16.91
C LYS A 106 1.78 3.59 17.65
N GLY A 107 2.03 3.13 18.88
CA GLY A 107 1.01 2.50 19.76
C GLY A 107 0.20 1.36 19.15
N GLY A 108 0.81 0.55 18.26
CA GLY A 108 0.12 -0.54 17.56
C GLY A 108 -0.70 -0.11 16.34
N SER A 109 -0.78 1.20 16.09
CA SER A 109 -1.35 1.80 14.88
C SER A 109 -0.24 2.17 13.88
N TRP A 110 -0.63 2.31 12.62
CA TRP A 110 0.23 2.86 11.58
C TRP A 110 -0.33 4.20 11.12
N HIS A 111 0.57 5.14 10.86
CA HIS A 111 0.22 6.50 10.47
C HIS A 111 0.96 6.89 9.21
N LEU A 112 0.25 7.56 8.31
CA LEU A 112 0.81 8.17 7.11
C LEU A 112 0.81 9.69 7.29
N TYR A 113 1.97 10.30 7.16
CA TYR A 113 2.18 11.74 7.30
C TYR A 113 2.59 12.37 5.97
N VAL A 114 2.06 13.56 5.69
CA VAL A 114 2.59 14.46 4.65
C VAL A 114 3.08 15.71 5.37
N GLY A 115 4.40 15.94 5.37
CA GLY A 115 5.00 16.90 6.31
C GLY A 115 4.78 16.48 7.77
N SER A 116 4.18 17.36 8.58
CA SER A 116 3.79 17.09 9.99
C SER A 116 2.32 16.67 10.15
N GLU A 117 1.56 16.59 9.06
CA GLU A 117 0.11 16.35 9.08
C GLU A 117 -0.19 14.86 8.91
N ARG A 118 -0.94 14.29 9.85
CA ARG A 118 -1.43 12.91 9.76
C ARG A 118 -2.57 12.85 8.75
N ARG A 119 -2.34 12.16 7.64
CA ARG A 119 -3.30 12.00 6.54
C ARG A 119 -4.09 10.71 6.61
N ALA A 120 -3.50 9.63 7.12
CA ALA A 120 -4.21 8.38 7.34
C ALA A 120 -3.75 7.66 8.61
N THR A 121 -4.67 6.90 9.21
CA THR A 121 -4.39 5.94 10.28
C THR A 121 -4.88 4.56 9.86
N ILE A 122 -4.04 3.55 10.04
CA ILE A 122 -4.34 2.16 9.73
C ILE A 122 -4.25 1.36 11.02
N ASN A 123 -5.31 0.60 11.30
CA ASN A 123 -5.39 -0.29 12.45
C ASN A 123 -5.63 -1.72 11.99
N ARG A 124 -4.89 -2.66 12.58
CA ARG A 124 -5.23 -4.07 12.49
C ARG A 124 -6.40 -4.33 13.42
N ASP A 125 -7.44 -4.98 12.91
CA ASP A 125 -8.60 -5.41 13.68
C ASP A 125 -8.74 -6.92 13.58
N SER A 126 -8.58 -7.58 14.73
CA SER A 126 -8.69 -9.03 14.88
C SER A 126 -10.05 -9.35 15.50
N ALA A 127 -11.13 -9.12 14.73
CA ALA A 127 -12.49 -9.42 15.16
C ALA A 127 -12.94 -10.79 14.64
N SER A 128 -13.67 -11.51 15.50
CA SER A 128 -14.37 -12.80 15.31
C SER A 128 -14.58 -13.25 13.85
N GLY A 129 -13.56 -13.88 13.25
CA GLY A 129 -13.64 -14.47 11.90
C GLY A 129 -12.45 -14.20 10.99
N GLY A 130 -11.51 -13.33 11.35
CA GLY A 130 -10.28 -13.14 10.58
C GLY A 130 -9.52 -11.86 10.92
N THR A 131 -8.34 -11.69 10.34
CA THR A 131 -7.61 -10.42 10.40
C THR A 131 -8.15 -9.50 9.31
N ARG A 132 -8.54 -8.28 9.67
CA ARG A 132 -8.86 -7.19 8.72
C ARG A 132 -8.06 -5.94 9.08
N PHE A 133 -7.95 -5.02 8.12
CA PHE A 133 -7.36 -3.70 8.38
C PHE A 133 -8.37 -2.61 8.14
N ILE A 134 -8.43 -1.64 9.06
CA ILE A 134 -9.30 -0.48 8.97
C ILE A 134 -8.44 0.73 8.61
N VAL A 135 -8.74 1.36 7.48
CA VAL A 135 -8.06 2.57 7.00
C VAL A 135 -8.96 3.77 7.23
N ARG A 136 -8.48 4.73 8.02
CA ARG A 136 -9.14 5.99 8.31
C ARG A 136 -8.38 7.12 7.62
N VAL A 137 -9.06 7.87 6.75
CA VAL A 137 -8.47 9.02 6.01
C VAL A 137 -8.94 10.31 6.65
N HIS A 138 -8.01 11.08 7.20
CA HIS A 138 -8.28 12.32 7.95
C HIS A 138 -8.71 13.44 7.01
N ASN A 139 -9.54 14.35 7.53
CA ASN A 139 -9.93 15.58 6.83
C ASN A 139 -9.29 16.80 7.51
N PRO A 140 -9.10 17.93 6.80
CA PRO A 140 -8.70 19.18 7.42
C PRO A 140 -9.67 19.60 8.54
N PRO A 141 -9.17 20.16 9.66
CA PRO A 141 -7.77 20.32 10.02
C PRO A 141 -7.10 18.97 10.37
N PHE A 142 -5.94 18.71 9.77
CA PHE A 142 -5.23 17.43 9.98
C PHE A 142 -4.58 17.37 11.37
N PRO A 143 -4.63 16.23 12.06
CA PRO A 143 -3.89 16.05 13.32
C PRO A 143 -2.37 16.18 13.10
N THR A 144 -1.67 16.76 14.07
CA THR A 144 -0.20 16.78 14.05
C THR A 144 0.38 15.43 14.50
N ARG A 145 1.68 15.25 14.33
CA ARG A 145 2.42 14.05 14.75
C ARG A 145 2.39 13.79 16.26
N GLU A 146 2.30 14.86 17.04
CA GLU A 146 2.24 14.85 18.49
C GLU A 146 0.83 14.58 19.00
N ALA A 147 -0.19 14.74 18.15
CA ALA A 147 -1.57 14.54 18.54
C ALA A 147 -1.84 13.09 18.99
N HIS A 148 -2.84 12.93 19.86
CA HIS A 148 -3.29 11.63 20.31
C HIS A 148 -3.71 10.73 19.13
N GLU A 149 -3.62 9.41 19.26
CA GLU A 149 -3.87 8.47 18.17
C GLU A 149 -5.29 8.58 17.61
N THR A 150 -6.25 8.91 18.48
CA THR A 150 -7.66 9.14 18.14
C THR A 150 -7.96 10.56 17.66
N ALA A 151 -6.99 11.48 17.67
CA ALA A 151 -7.24 12.86 17.26
C ALA A 151 -7.64 12.94 15.78
N GLY A 152 -8.72 13.68 15.51
CA GLY A 152 -9.29 13.78 14.16
C GLY A 152 -9.79 12.47 13.58
N ALA A 153 -9.78 11.36 14.34
CA ALA A 153 -10.02 10.00 13.84
C ALA A 153 -11.41 9.90 13.21
N PRO A 154 -11.48 9.86 11.86
CA PRO A 154 -12.74 9.76 11.17
C PRO A 154 -13.29 8.33 11.23
N GLU A 155 -14.53 8.20 10.80
CA GLU A 155 -15.11 6.92 10.40
C GLU A 155 -14.16 6.17 9.45
N ALA A 156 -14.22 4.84 9.50
CA ALA A 156 -13.48 4.01 8.56
C ALA A 156 -13.82 4.45 7.12
N LYS A 157 -12.81 4.58 6.27
CA LYS A 157 -13.01 4.86 4.85
C LYS A 157 -12.81 3.63 4.01
N LEU A 158 -11.80 2.83 4.34
CA LEU A 158 -11.60 1.53 3.71
C LEU A 158 -11.54 0.41 4.72
N ILE A 159 -12.05 -0.74 4.32
CA ILE A 159 -11.87 -2.01 4.99
C ILE A 159 -11.05 -2.88 4.04
N VAL A 160 -9.96 -3.45 4.57
CA VAL A 160 -9.12 -4.39 3.84
C VAL A 160 -9.36 -5.78 4.39
N SER A 161 -9.72 -6.70 3.50
CA SER A 161 -10.06 -8.08 3.85
C SER A 161 -9.74 -9.04 2.71
N GLY A 162 -9.55 -10.31 3.05
CA GLY A 162 -9.16 -11.39 2.13
C GLY A 162 -8.12 -12.29 2.78
N ASP A 163 -7.37 -13.01 1.96
CA ASP A 163 -6.23 -13.81 2.37
C ASP A 163 -4.96 -12.95 2.38
N LEU A 164 -4.75 -12.26 3.52
CA LEU A 164 -3.62 -11.38 3.71
C LEU A 164 -2.27 -12.13 3.70
N ALA A 165 -2.26 -13.40 4.08
CA ALA A 165 -1.05 -14.22 4.12
C ALA A 165 -0.56 -14.58 2.71
N ASN A 166 -1.50 -14.82 1.79
CA ASN A 166 -1.20 -15.13 0.40
C ASN A 166 -1.16 -13.90 -0.52
N MET A 167 -1.26 -12.68 0.02
CA MET A 167 -1.37 -11.43 -0.75
C MET A 167 -2.51 -11.48 -1.78
N ASP A 168 -3.65 -12.07 -1.39
CA ASP A 168 -4.90 -12.11 -2.16
C ASP A 168 -5.99 -11.42 -1.34
N TYR A 169 -6.08 -10.11 -1.48
CA TYR A 169 -7.00 -9.30 -0.68
C TYR A 169 -7.49 -8.07 -1.42
N SER A 170 -8.51 -7.42 -0.86
CA SER A 170 -9.15 -6.29 -1.51
C SER A 170 -9.45 -5.16 -0.54
N PHE A 171 -9.50 -3.96 -1.10
CA PHE A 171 -9.89 -2.73 -0.43
C PHE A 171 -11.33 -2.41 -0.82
N ALA A 172 -12.22 -2.38 0.17
CA ALA A 172 -13.62 -2.00 -0.02
C ALA A 172 -13.93 -0.67 0.69
N GLU A 173 -14.80 0.15 0.11
CA GLU A 173 -15.35 1.33 0.78
C GLU A 173 -16.17 0.90 2.00
N ALA A 174 -15.83 1.45 3.18
CA ALA A 174 -16.50 1.09 4.44
C ALA A 174 -17.98 1.50 4.46
N ASP A 175 -18.30 2.65 3.86
CA ASP A 175 -19.66 3.23 3.84
C ASP A 175 -20.52 2.67 2.68
N SER A 176 -19.96 1.79 1.84
CA SER A 176 -20.66 1.26 0.67
C SER A 176 -21.57 0.08 1.04
N ARG A 177 -22.87 0.20 0.75
CA ARG A 177 -23.83 -0.92 0.89
C ARG A 177 -23.46 -2.15 0.07
N ASP A 178 -22.83 -1.94 -1.08
CA ASP A 178 -22.50 -3.01 -2.03
C ASP A 178 -21.09 -3.59 -1.83
N ASN A 179 -20.40 -3.27 -0.72
CA ASN A 179 -18.99 -3.64 -0.49
C ASN A 179 -18.09 -3.29 -1.70
N ARG A 180 -18.23 -2.05 -2.19
CA ARG A 180 -17.59 -1.61 -3.42
C ARG A 180 -16.06 -1.77 -3.33
N ARG A 181 -15.52 -2.68 -4.14
CA ARG A 181 -14.08 -2.92 -4.24
C ARG A 181 -13.42 -1.84 -5.09
N ILE A 182 -12.45 -1.13 -4.52
CA ILE A 182 -11.74 -0.03 -5.17
C ILE A 182 -10.30 -0.36 -5.50
N ALA A 183 -9.73 -1.37 -4.84
CA ALA A 183 -8.42 -1.90 -5.16
C ALA A 183 -8.36 -3.39 -4.82
N ARG A 184 -7.45 -4.10 -5.50
CA ARG A 184 -7.20 -5.53 -5.32
C ARG A 184 -5.70 -5.78 -5.32
N VAL A 185 -5.29 -6.73 -4.49
CA VAL A 185 -3.92 -7.22 -4.41
C VAL A 185 -3.93 -8.68 -4.75
N ASP A 186 -3.07 -9.07 -5.69
CA ASP A 186 -2.94 -10.44 -6.16
C ASP A 186 -1.47 -10.82 -6.27
N ARG A 187 -1.10 -11.98 -5.72
CA ARG A 187 0.25 -12.55 -5.81
C ARG A 187 0.59 -13.06 -7.21
N SER A 188 -0.40 -13.57 -7.94
CA SER A 188 -0.24 -14.09 -9.29
C SER A 188 -0.76 -13.09 -10.31
N PHE A 189 0.07 -12.73 -11.27
CA PHE A 189 -0.42 -12.19 -12.54
C PHE A 189 -0.91 -13.36 -13.39
N GLY A 190 -1.98 -13.17 -14.16
CA GLY A 190 -2.60 -14.22 -14.99
C GLY A 190 -1.61 -15.03 -15.85
N GLU A 191 -2.10 -16.14 -16.43
CA GLU A 191 -1.32 -17.09 -17.25
C GLU A 191 -0.32 -16.40 -18.20
N GLY A 192 0.96 -16.30 -17.82
CA GLY A 192 2.04 -15.82 -18.69
C GLY A 192 3.01 -14.79 -18.11
N LEU A 193 2.64 -14.04 -17.06
CA LEU A 193 3.56 -13.14 -16.36
C LEU A 193 3.88 -13.71 -14.97
N MET A 194 4.92 -14.54 -14.90
CA MET A 194 5.50 -14.96 -13.63
C MET A 194 6.16 -13.75 -12.97
N LEU A 195 5.40 -13.02 -12.16
CA LEU A 195 5.98 -12.19 -11.12
C LEU A 195 6.87 -13.10 -10.28
N GLY A 196 8.12 -12.70 -10.05
CA GLY A 196 9.01 -13.44 -9.17
C GLY A 196 8.32 -13.73 -7.83
N PRO A 197 8.69 -14.80 -7.11
CA PRO A 197 8.04 -15.19 -5.86
C PRO A 197 8.03 -14.10 -4.78
N GLU A 198 8.87 -13.07 -4.97
CA GLU A 198 9.00 -11.88 -4.15
C GLU A 198 8.12 -10.70 -4.57
N ASN A 199 7.24 -10.83 -5.55
CA ASN A 199 6.44 -9.71 -6.04
C ASN A 199 4.94 -10.02 -5.97
N PHE A 200 4.14 -8.96 -5.85
CA PHE A 200 2.70 -9.00 -5.97
C PHE A 200 2.21 -7.80 -6.80
N SER A 201 1.02 -7.92 -7.35
CA SER A 201 0.38 -6.88 -8.13
C SER A 201 -0.67 -6.16 -7.32
N VAL A 202 -0.84 -4.86 -7.58
CA VAL A 202 -1.88 -4.04 -6.98
C VAL A 202 -2.64 -3.34 -8.08
N GLN A 203 -3.91 -3.66 -8.22
CA GLN A 203 -4.83 -3.01 -9.13
C GLN A 203 -5.61 -1.93 -8.37
N VAL A 204 -5.65 -0.71 -8.89
CA VAL A 204 -6.29 0.44 -8.24
C VAL A 204 -7.28 1.07 -9.21
N ALA A 205 -8.53 1.24 -8.78
CA ALA A 205 -9.56 1.94 -9.55
C ALA A 205 -9.18 3.41 -9.82
N SER A 206 -9.78 4.01 -10.84
CA SER A 206 -9.65 5.45 -11.08
C SER A 206 -10.20 6.27 -9.90
N ALA A 207 -9.72 7.51 -9.78
CA ALA A 207 -10.07 8.45 -8.71
C ALA A 207 -9.72 7.99 -7.27
N VAL A 208 -8.87 6.97 -7.13
CA VAL A 208 -8.32 6.50 -5.85
C VAL A 208 -6.86 6.93 -5.73
N ASP A 209 -6.46 7.42 -4.57
CA ASP A 209 -5.07 7.75 -4.25
C ASP A 209 -4.19 6.49 -4.29
N VAL A 210 -3.42 6.30 -5.36
CA VAL A 210 -2.60 5.10 -5.56
C VAL A 210 -1.51 4.99 -4.48
N ALA A 211 -0.95 6.12 -4.04
CA ALA A 211 0.08 6.13 -3.01
C ALA A 211 -0.48 5.62 -1.69
N LEU A 212 -1.71 6.02 -1.31
CA LEU A 212 -2.40 5.47 -0.14
C LEU A 212 -2.50 3.95 -0.23
N ILE A 213 -3.04 3.41 -1.31
CA ILE A 213 -3.24 1.96 -1.46
C ILE A 213 -1.91 1.21 -1.38
N ILE A 214 -0.88 1.67 -2.10
CA ILE A 214 0.45 1.07 -2.13
C ILE A 214 1.09 1.07 -0.74
N LEU A 215 1.05 2.19 -0.01
CA LEU A 215 1.63 2.26 1.33
C LEU A 215 0.87 1.37 2.32
N VAL A 216 -0.45 1.27 2.21
CA VAL A 216 -1.24 0.34 3.05
C VAL A 216 -0.89 -1.12 2.73
N SER A 217 -0.69 -1.48 1.46
CA SER A 217 -0.24 -2.82 1.09
C SER A 217 1.13 -3.17 1.70
N ILE A 218 2.07 -2.22 1.72
CA ILE A 218 3.37 -2.40 2.40
C ILE A 218 3.21 -2.59 3.91
N ILE A 219 2.27 -1.87 4.54
CA ILE A 219 1.96 -2.03 5.97
C ILE A 219 1.38 -3.42 6.27
N ILE A 220 0.47 -3.90 5.41
CA ILE A 220 -0.13 -5.24 5.57
C ILE A 220 0.95 -6.31 5.41
N ASP A 221 1.79 -6.19 4.38
CA ASP A 221 2.96 -7.05 4.18
C ASP A 221 3.87 -7.07 5.42
N ALA A 222 4.17 -5.91 5.99
CA ALA A 222 4.92 -5.82 7.26
C ALA A 222 4.22 -6.57 8.40
N CYS A 223 2.92 -6.35 8.60
CA CYS A 223 2.17 -6.94 9.71
C CYS A 223 2.01 -8.46 9.59
N VAL A 224 1.88 -8.98 8.37
CA VAL A 224 1.78 -10.42 8.08
C VAL A 224 3.12 -11.10 8.32
N ASN A 225 4.22 -10.48 7.88
CA ASN A 225 5.56 -11.04 8.08
C ASN A 225 6.07 -10.88 9.53
N ASP A 226 5.74 -9.79 10.22
CA ASP A 226 6.06 -9.58 11.65
C ASP A 226 5.31 -10.60 12.55
N GLY A 227 4.15 -11.09 12.10
CA GLY A 227 3.31 -12.04 12.83
C GLY A 227 3.91 -13.44 13.00
N ALA A 228 4.98 -13.79 12.27
CA ALA A 228 5.70 -15.03 12.52
C ALA A 228 6.45 -15.03 13.87
N ASP A 229 6.77 -13.83 14.40
CA ASP A 229 7.52 -13.67 15.65
C ASP A 229 6.69 -13.10 16.81
N ALA A 230 5.51 -12.51 16.52
CA ALA A 230 4.68 -11.81 17.52
C ALA A 230 3.65 -12.68 18.26
N ASP A 231 3.42 -13.93 17.83
CA ASP A 231 2.64 -14.91 18.60
C ASP A 231 3.45 -15.53 19.76
N ALA A 232 4.72 -15.13 19.94
CA ALA A 232 5.40 -15.23 21.23
C ALA A 232 4.79 -14.19 22.19
N GLY A 233 3.59 -14.50 22.70
CA GLY A 233 2.91 -13.66 23.68
C GLY A 233 3.81 -13.36 24.90
N PRO A 234 3.52 -12.27 25.64
CA PRO A 234 4.26 -11.91 26.85
C PRO A 234 4.02 -12.84 28.06
N ASP A 235 3.49 -14.06 27.85
CA ASP A 235 3.16 -15.04 28.90
C ASP A 235 4.29 -16.05 29.18
N GLY A 236 5.54 -15.66 28.91
CA GLY A 236 6.73 -16.39 29.32
C GLY A 236 7.19 -15.92 30.70
N GLY A 237 6.80 -16.67 31.74
CA GLY A 237 7.00 -16.36 33.14
C GLY A 237 8.39 -15.86 33.56
N ASP A 238 8.34 -14.88 34.45
CA ASP A 238 9.15 -14.72 35.64
C ASP A 238 10.23 -15.80 35.85
N THR A 239 11.42 -15.57 35.31
CA THR A 239 12.66 -16.12 35.88
C THR A 239 13.59 -14.96 36.16
N GLY A 240 13.68 -14.65 37.46
CA GLY A 240 14.42 -13.54 38.00
C GLY A 240 15.82 -13.42 37.42
N ARG A 241 16.12 -12.22 36.94
CA ARG A 241 17.49 -11.71 36.90
C ARG A 241 17.50 -10.29 37.41
N SER A 242 17.45 -10.21 38.75
CA SER A 242 17.96 -9.07 39.50
C SER A 242 19.42 -8.85 39.10
N GLY A 243 19.72 -7.64 38.65
CA GLY A 243 21.01 -7.25 38.11
C GLY A 243 21.07 -5.75 37.92
N LEU A 244 20.85 -5.03 39.02
CA LEU A 244 21.27 -3.65 39.21
C LEU A 244 22.69 -3.43 38.63
N THR A 245 22.81 -2.51 37.67
CA THR A 245 23.84 -1.45 37.74
C THR A 245 23.30 -0.19 37.07
N SER A 246 22.93 0.76 37.91
CA SER A 246 22.87 2.17 37.60
C SER A 246 24.24 2.64 37.09
N ASN A 247 24.29 3.30 35.94
CA ASN A 247 25.32 4.31 35.67
C ASN A 247 24.63 5.57 35.16
N ALA A 248 24.58 6.53 36.07
CA ALA A 248 24.38 7.94 35.79
C ALA A 248 25.63 8.51 35.11
N ASP A 249 25.46 9.72 34.58
CA ASP A 249 26.48 10.69 34.19
C ASP A 249 27.15 10.54 32.82
N SER A 250 26.67 11.33 31.86
CA SER A 250 27.52 12.34 31.20
C SER A 250 26.64 13.31 30.40
N VAL A 251 26.30 14.44 31.03
CA VAL A 251 25.70 15.59 30.35
C VAL A 251 26.82 16.25 29.54
N TYR A 252 26.76 16.12 28.22
CA TYR A 252 27.65 16.82 27.30
C TYR A 252 27.11 18.23 27.05
N THR A 253 27.52 19.21 27.87
CA THR A 253 27.36 20.64 27.56
C THR A 253 28.46 21.05 26.58
N GLY A 254 28.25 20.77 25.29
CA GLY A 254 29.08 21.30 24.23
C GLY A 254 28.60 22.69 23.80
N ASP A 255 29.42 23.72 24.05
CA ASP A 255 29.22 25.09 23.59
C ASP A 255 29.05 25.13 22.06
N TRP A 256 27.82 25.43 21.62
CA TRP A 256 27.51 25.63 20.21
C TRP A 256 27.77 27.09 19.84
N LYS A 257 28.88 27.37 19.15
CA LYS A 257 29.12 28.68 18.51
C LYS A 257 28.52 28.68 17.11
N PRO A 258 27.60 29.61 16.77
CA PRO A 258 27.08 29.74 15.42
C PRO A 258 28.19 30.24 14.48
N GLN A 259 28.55 29.41 13.51
CA GLN A 259 29.34 29.86 12.36
C GLN A 259 28.42 30.65 11.43
N HIS A 260 28.68 31.95 11.30
CA HIS A 260 28.12 32.80 10.25
C HIS A 260 28.69 32.33 8.91
N ILE A 261 27.87 31.68 8.10
CA ILE A 261 28.18 31.35 6.71
C ILE A 261 27.42 32.35 5.84
N ASP A 262 28.15 33.31 5.27
CA ASP A 262 27.64 34.21 4.24
C ASP A 262 27.50 33.43 2.92
N ALA A 263 26.43 32.65 2.79
CA ALA A 263 26.07 31.97 1.56
C ALA A 263 25.15 32.86 0.71
N ALA A 264 25.53 33.09 -0.54
CA ALA A 264 24.70 33.78 -1.53
C ALA A 264 23.32 33.11 -1.65
N PRO A 265 22.24 33.90 -1.88
CA PRO A 265 20.89 33.37 -1.99
C PRO A 265 20.83 32.31 -3.10
N PRO A 266 20.29 31.10 -2.82
CA PRO A 266 20.21 30.05 -3.81
C PRO A 266 19.38 30.52 -5.00
N LYS A 267 19.91 30.34 -6.21
CA LYS A 267 19.16 30.62 -7.45
C LYS A 267 17.83 29.83 -7.41
N PRO A 268 16.70 30.46 -7.79
CA PRO A 268 15.43 29.76 -7.88
C PRO A 268 15.59 28.59 -8.85
N ARG A 269 15.47 27.36 -8.34
CA ARG A 269 15.42 26.16 -9.18
C ARG A 269 14.10 26.21 -9.93
N GLU A 270 14.14 26.27 -11.25
CA GLU A 270 12.99 26.00 -12.09
C GLU A 270 12.49 24.58 -11.75
N VAL A 271 11.31 24.52 -11.12
CA VAL A 271 10.65 23.26 -10.80
C VAL A 271 10.13 22.70 -12.12
N PRO A 272 10.63 21.53 -12.60
CA PRO A 272 10.10 20.92 -13.81
C PRO A 272 8.60 20.67 -13.61
N PRO A 273 7.76 20.85 -14.65
CA PRO A 273 6.34 20.57 -14.54
C PRO A 273 6.13 19.13 -14.05
N LEU A 274 5.45 18.99 -12.91
CA LEU A 274 5.01 17.70 -12.38
C LEU A 274 4.18 17.00 -13.45
N TRP A 275 4.68 15.86 -13.92
CA TRP A 275 4.09 15.03 -14.97
C TRP A 275 3.93 15.69 -16.34
N LYS A 276 4.94 15.50 -17.20
CA LYS A 276 4.62 15.05 -18.56
C LYS A 276 4.60 13.53 -18.50
N LYS A 277 3.40 12.91 -18.45
CA LYS A 277 3.25 11.49 -18.80
C LYS A 277 4.04 11.33 -20.10
N GLY A 278 5.14 10.58 -20.05
CA GLY A 278 5.85 10.21 -21.27
C GLY A 278 4.77 9.71 -22.22
N LYS A 279 4.73 10.25 -23.43
CA LYS A 279 3.82 9.78 -24.47
C LYS A 279 4.08 8.28 -24.59
N THR A 280 3.27 7.44 -23.94
CA THR A 280 3.26 6.02 -24.19
C THR A 280 2.97 5.90 -25.69
N PRO A 281 3.83 5.26 -26.49
CA PRO A 281 3.46 4.91 -27.83
C PRO A 281 2.21 4.03 -27.68
N ARG A 282 1.05 4.56 -28.07
CA ARG A 282 -0.10 3.70 -28.32
C ARG A 282 0.31 2.89 -29.53
N ASN A 283 0.65 1.61 -29.31
CA ASN A 283 0.70 0.67 -30.42
C ASN A 283 -0.69 0.71 -31.07
N GLY A 284 -0.70 1.14 -32.34
CA GLY A 284 -1.87 1.04 -33.20
C GLY A 284 -2.17 -0.41 -33.55
#